data_AF-A0A359FYK4-F1
#
_entry.id   AF-A0A359FYK4-F1
#
_cell.length_a   1.000
_cell.length_b   1.000
_cell.length_c   1.000
_cell.angle_alpha   90.00
_cell.angle_beta   90.00
_cell.angle_gamma   90.00
#
_symmetry.space_group_name_H-M   'P 1'
#
loop_
_entity.id
_entity.type
_entity.pdbx_description
1 polymer ?
#
loop_
_entity_poly.entity_id
_entity_poly.type
_entity_poly.pdbx_seq_one_letter_code
_entity_poly.pdbx_strand_id
1 'polypeptide(L)'
;GDEAAKMGMEMYTYRIKKYIGSYAAVMGGVDTIVFTGGIGENGDDTRASICEGLEFIGVKVDAAKNKGLRSKEADFSVSGSKVRLLVVPTNEELVIAQDTMEIVQALASK
;
A
#
# COMPACT_ATOMS: atom_id res chain seq x y z
N GLY A 1 2.26 -25.41 -3.44
CA GLY A 1 1.60 -26.72 -3.62
C GLY A 1 1.09 -26.85 -5.04
N ASP A 2 0.41 -25.82 -5.55
CA ASP A 2 -0.02 -25.73 -6.94
C ASP A 2 0.87 -24.74 -7.72
N GLU A 3 1.42 -25.17 -8.85
CA GLU A 3 2.33 -24.35 -9.67
C GLU A 3 1.61 -23.22 -10.42
N ALA A 4 0.36 -23.43 -10.84
CA ALA A 4 -0.43 -22.38 -11.49
C ALA A 4 -0.80 -21.28 -10.47
N ALA A 5 -1.14 -21.66 -9.23
CA ALA A 5 -1.38 -20.70 -8.16
C ALA A 5 -0.12 -19.89 -7.83
N LYS A 6 1.04 -20.54 -7.77
CA LYS A 6 2.32 -19.88 -7.54
C LYS A 6 2.64 -18.88 -8.67
N MET A 7 2.53 -19.30 -9.93
CA MET A 7 2.72 -18.44 -11.09
C MET A 7 1.73 -17.26 -11.10
N GLY A 8 0.48 -17.50 -10.70
CA GLY A 8 -0.53 -16.46 -10.56
C GLY A 8 -0.12 -15.38 -9.55
N MET A 9 0.39 -15.79 -8.39
CA MET A 9 0.89 -14.88 -7.36
C MET A 9 2.15 -14.14 -7.81
N GLU A 10 3.09 -14.81 -8.47
CA GLU A 10 4.29 -14.17 -9.05
C GLU A 10 3.90 -13.11 -10.08
N MET A 11 2.92 -13.41 -10.94
CA MET A 11 2.45 -12.45 -11.94
C MET A 11 1.69 -11.28 -11.31
N TYR A 12 0.91 -11.54 -10.26
CA TYR A 12 0.21 -10.52 -9.48
C TYR A 12 1.21 -9.54 -8.85
N THR A 13 2.22 -10.03 -8.13
CA THR A 13 3.23 -9.19 -7.47
C THR A 13 4.10 -8.45 -8.48
N TYR A 14 4.50 -9.12 -9.57
CA TYR A 14 5.25 -8.49 -10.67
C TYR A 14 4.52 -7.28 -11.26
N ARG A 15 3.22 -7.42 -11.55
CA ARG A 15 2.43 -6.32 -12.12
C ARG A 15 2.34 -5.13 -11.18
N ILE A 16 2.09 -5.36 -9.90
CA ILE A 16 2.03 -4.28 -8.90
C ILE A 16 3.39 -3.58 -8.79
N LYS A 17 4.48 -4.34 -8.69
CA LYS A 17 5.84 -3.80 -8.66
C LYS A 17 6.15 -2.93 -9.86
N LYS A 18 5.73 -3.35 -11.06
CA LYS A 18 5.86 -2.55 -12.30
C LYS A 18 5.10 -1.22 -12.20
N TYR A 19 3.88 -1.21 -11.65
CA TYR A 19 3.12 0.03 -11.46
C TYR A 19 3.78 0.96 -10.46
N ILE A 20 4.23 0.45 -9.31
CA ILE A 20 4.99 1.24 -8.31
C ILE A 20 6.21 1.88 -8.96
N GLY A 21 7.02 1.09 -9.68
CA GLY A 21 8.20 1.60 -10.38
C GLY A 21 7.86 2.66 -11.43
N SER A 22 6.78 2.47 -12.19
CA SER A 22 6.34 3.45 -13.20
C SER A 22 5.93 4.78 -12.58
N TYR A 23 5.18 4.76 -11.49
CA TYR A 23 4.74 5.97 -10.81
C TYR A 23 5.91 6.66 -10.11
N ALA A 24 6.78 5.91 -9.44
CA ALA A 24 7.99 6.45 -8.83
C ALA A 24 8.89 7.13 -9.89
N ALA A 25 9.05 6.53 -11.06
CA ALA A 25 9.84 7.13 -12.14
C ALA A 25 9.23 8.44 -12.65
N VAL A 26 7.89 8.48 -12.85
CA VAL A 26 7.19 9.69 -13.33
C VAL A 26 7.22 10.82 -12.29
N MET A 27 7.15 10.49 -11.00
CA MET A 27 7.16 11.48 -9.91
C MET A 27 8.57 11.91 -9.47
N GLY A 28 9.64 11.32 -10.00
CA GLY A 28 11.02 11.59 -9.58
C GLY A 28 11.43 10.94 -8.26
N GLY A 29 10.68 9.92 -7.83
CA GLY A 29 10.80 9.23 -6.55
C GLY A 29 9.47 9.14 -5.82
N VAL A 30 9.50 8.53 -4.63
CA VAL A 30 8.37 8.46 -3.70
C VAL A 30 8.90 8.56 -2.27
N ASP A 31 8.13 9.20 -1.38
CA ASP A 31 8.43 9.20 0.06
C ASP A 31 7.73 8.05 0.79
N THR A 32 6.62 7.55 0.24
CA THR A 32 5.78 6.55 0.90
C THR A 32 5.06 5.66 -0.13
N ILE A 33 4.96 4.37 0.19
CA ILE A 33 4.08 3.42 -0.49
C ILE A 33 3.02 2.96 0.52
N VAL A 34 1.75 3.14 0.16
CA VAL A 34 0.60 2.78 1.02
C VAL A 34 -0.08 1.53 0.48
N PHE A 35 -0.32 0.58 1.37
CA PHE A 35 -1.10 -0.63 1.12
C PHE A 35 -2.45 -0.48 1.84
N THR A 36 -3.53 -0.57 1.05
CA THR A 36 -4.90 -0.44 1.52
C THR A 36 -5.80 -1.48 0.83
N GLY A 37 -7.07 -1.54 1.21
CA GLY A 37 -8.05 -2.49 0.70
C GLY A 37 -7.78 -3.92 1.17
N GLY A 38 -8.71 -4.83 0.86
CA GLY A 38 -8.70 -6.19 1.41
C GLY A 38 -7.35 -6.91 1.34
N ILE A 39 -6.71 -6.94 0.16
CA ILE A 39 -5.42 -7.62 -0.04
C ILE A 39 -4.26 -6.84 0.59
N GLY A 40 -4.19 -5.52 0.35
CA GLY A 40 -3.09 -4.69 0.84
C GLY A 40 -3.04 -4.63 2.37
N GLU A 41 -4.20 -4.60 3.02
CA GLU A 41 -4.30 -4.57 4.47
C GLU A 41 -3.95 -5.90 5.14
N ASN A 42 -4.27 -7.04 4.50
CA ASN A 42 -4.28 -8.34 5.15
C ASN A 42 -3.21 -9.32 4.66
N GLY A 43 -2.63 -9.10 3.48
CA GLY A 43 -1.63 -9.99 2.87
C GLY A 43 -0.20 -9.54 3.17
N ASP A 44 0.34 -9.92 4.32
CA ASP A 44 1.72 -9.63 4.71
C ASP A 44 2.75 -10.22 3.73
N ASP A 45 2.59 -11.47 3.32
CA ASP A 45 3.43 -12.12 2.31
C ASP A 45 3.35 -11.40 0.94
N THR A 46 2.16 -10.95 0.57
CA THR A 46 1.93 -10.18 -0.66
C THR A 46 2.67 -8.84 -0.61
N ARG A 47 2.56 -8.10 0.50
CA ARG A 47 3.29 -6.84 0.70
C ARG A 47 4.80 -7.04 0.61
N ALA A 48 5.32 -8.08 1.27
CA ALA A 48 6.75 -8.40 1.24
C ALA A 48 7.22 -8.71 -0.19
N SER A 49 6.49 -9.56 -0.93
CA SER A 49 6.82 -9.97 -2.30
C SER A 49 6.78 -8.79 -3.30
N ILE A 50 5.86 -7.85 -3.10
CA ILE A 50 5.79 -6.61 -3.90
C ILE A 50 6.99 -5.71 -3.65
N CYS A 51 7.45 -5.61 -2.39
CA CYS A 51 8.54 -4.73 -1.99
C CYS A 51 9.93 -5.27 -2.35
N GLU A 52 10.08 -6.59 -2.48
CA GLU A 52 11.35 -7.23 -2.85
C GLU A 52 11.91 -6.66 -4.15
N GLY A 53 13.19 -6.30 -4.19
CA GLY A 53 13.82 -5.74 -5.39
C GLY A 53 13.56 -4.26 -5.62
N LEU A 54 12.83 -3.57 -4.72
CA LEU A 54 12.66 -2.11 -4.72
C LEU A 54 13.70 -1.39 -3.83
N GLU A 55 14.71 -2.09 -3.32
CA GLU A 55 15.74 -1.51 -2.43
C GLU A 55 16.52 -0.39 -3.13
N PHE A 56 16.64 -0.45 -4.46
CA PHE A 56 17.32 0.57 -5.26
C PHE A 56 16.63 1.95 -5.23
N ILE A 57 15.31 2.00 -4.97
CA ILE A 57 14.58 3.25 -4.72
C ILE A 57 14.46 3.59 -3.23
N GLY A 58 15.07 2.78 -2.35
CA GLY A 58 15.14 3.04 -0.92
C GLY A 58 14.04 2.40 -0.08
N VAL A 59 13.33 1.39 -0.63
CA VAL A 59 12.37 0.55 0.10
C VAL A 59 13.10 -0.46 0.98
N LYS A 60 12.74 -0.54 2.28
CA LYS A 60 13.26 -1.54 3.22
C LYS A 60 12.14 -2.03 4.13
N VAL A 61 11.79 -3.32 4.01
CA VAL A 61 10.73 -3.96 4.79
C VAL A 61 11.24 -4.40 6.16
N ASP A 62 10.55 -4.02 7.23
CA ASP A 62 10.71 -4.63 8.54
C ASP A 62 9.79 -5.86 8.63
N ALA A 63 10.38 -7.03 8.44
CA ALA A 63 9.64 -8.29 8.39
C ALA A 63 8.89 -8.58 9.71
N ALA A 64 9.43 -8.16 10.85
CA ALA A 64 8.79 -8.39 12.15
C ALA A 64 7.53 -7.51 12.31
N LYS A 65 7.58 -6.26 11.85
CA LYS A 65 6.40 -5.38 11.85
C LYS A 65 5.36 -5.76 10.81
N ASN A 66 5.78 -6.29 9.66
CA ASN A 66 4.88 -6.69 8.59
C ASN A 66 4.12 -7.98 8.92
N LYS A 67 4.78 -8.95 9.58
CA LYS A 67 4.24 -10.28 9.84
C LYS A 67 2.96 -10.23 10.69
N GLY A 68 1.89 -10.82 10.18
CA GLY A 68 0.59 -10.89 10.85
C GLY A 68 -0.17 -9.56 10.94
N LEU A 69 0.34 -8.48 10.35
CA LEU A 69 -0.34 -7.18 10.33
C LEU A 69 -1.57 -7.23 9.42
N ARG A 70 -2.73 -6.91 9.99
CA ARG A 70 -4.05 -6.97 9.34
C ARG A 70 -4.93 -5.78 9.73
N SER A 71 -5.52 -5.12 8.74
CA SER A 71 -6.53 -4.04 8.87
C SER A 71 -6.29 -3.07 10.05
N LYS A 72 -5.03 -2.66 10.20
CA LYS A 72 -4.60 -1.69 11.19
C LYS A 72 -3.63 -0.72 10.55
N GLU A 73 -3.79 0.56 10.84
CA GLU A 73 -2.84 1.57 10.43
C GLU A 73 -1.47 1.30 11.10
N ALA A 74 -0.44 1.10 10.28
CA ALA A 74 0.90 0.78 10.78
C ALA A 74 1.98 1.06 9.74
N ASP A 75 3.16 1.45 10.23
CA ASP A 75 4.39 1.55 9.44
C ASP A 75 5.21 0.27 9.61
N PHE A 76 5.47 -0.42 8.51
CA PHE A 76 6.26 -1.65 8.48
C PHE A 76 7.58 -1.47 7.74
N SER A 77 8.06 -0.25 7.59
CA SER A 77 9.41 0.03 7.09
C SER A 77 10.47 -0.09 8.20
N VAL A 78 11.69 -0.42 7.79
CA VAL A 78 12.87 -0.36 8.66
C VAL A 78 13.12 1.09 9.06
N SER A 79 13.53 1.33 10.31
CA SER A 79 13.87 2.67 10.78
C SER A 79 14.97 3.29 9.90
N GLY A 80 14.77 4.53 9.46
CA GLY A 80 15.68 5.24 8.55
C GLY A 80 15.59 4.80 7.08
N SER A 81 14.59 4.00 6.69
CA SER A 81 14.27 3.77 5.28
C SER A 81 13.95 5.09 4.59
N LYS A 82 14.44 5.27 3.35
CA LYS A 82 14.16 6.48 2.56
C LYS A 82 12.69 6.54 2.15
N VAL A 83 12.11 5.37 1.87
CA VAL A 83 10.68 5.21 1.54
C VAL A 83 9.98 4.55 2.72
N ARG A 84 8.90 5.16 3.21
CA ARG A 84 8.02 4.57 4.22
C ARG A 84 7.07 3.56 3.61
N LEU A 85 6.74 2.52 4.35
CA LEU A 85 5.81 1.47 3.93
C LEU A 85 4.67 1.41 4.93
N LEU A 86 3.47 1.79 4.50
CA LEU A 86 2.32 1.91 5.39
C LEU A 86 1.23 0.92 5.01
N VAL A 87 0.58 0.33 6.00
CA VAL A 87 -0.78 -0.17 5.86
C VAL A 87 -1.72 0.92 6.36
N VAL A 88 -2.72 1.28 5.58
CA VAL A 88 -3.76 2.25 5.96
C VAL A 88 -5.11 1.64 5.60
N PRO A 89 -5.94 1.24 6.57
CA PRO A 89 -7.28 0.74 6.29
C PRO A 89 -8.13 1.78 5.57
N THR A 90 -8.81 1.37 4.50
CA THR A 90 -9.77 2.25 3.83
C THR A 90 -11.06 2.35 4.65
N ASN A 91 -11.74 3.49 4.56
CA ASN A 91 -13.08 3.68 5.10
C ASN A 91 -13.88 4.50 4.08
N GLU A 92 -14.37 3.81 3.06
CA GLU A 92 -15.05 4.41 1.92
C GLU A 92 -16.35 5.11 2.37
N GLU A 93 -17.06 4.52 3.33
CA GLU A 93 -18.28 5.10 3.90
C GLU A 93 -18.01 6.43 4.63
N LEU A 94 -16.90 6.53 5.36
CA LEU A 94 -16.53 7.77 6.05
C LEU A 94 -16.21 8.88 5.05
N VAL A 95 -15.45 8.58 3.98
CA VAL A 95 -15.14 9.57 2.94
C VAL A 95 -16.43 10.06 2.27
N ILE A 96 -17.34 9.15 1.91
CA ILE A 96 -18.65 9.52 1.33
C ILE A 96 -19.44 10.41 2.30
N ALA A 97 -19.45 10.10 3.59
CA ALA A 97 -20.15 10.89 4.59
C ALA A 97 -19.55 12.30 4.76
N GLN A 98 -18.22 12.40 4.77
CA GLN A 98 -17.50 13.66 4.86
C GLN A 98 -17.75 14.54 3.64
N ASP A 99 -17.62 13.99 2.43
CA ASP A 99 -17.90 14.70 1.17
C ASP A 99 -19.36 15.17 1.13
N THR A 100 -20.31 14.31 1.55
CA THR A 100 -21.72 14.66 1.63
C THR A 100 -21.96 15.83 2.58
N MET A 101 -21.35 15.80 3.76
CA MET A 101 -21.46 16.89 4.75
C MET A 101 -20.89 18.20 4.22
N GLU A 102 -19.71 18.17 3.59
CA GLU A 102 -19.07 19.35 2.99
C GLU A 102 -19.96 19.97 1.92
N ILE A 103 -20.50 19.15 1.01
CA ILE A 103 -21.40 19.61 -0.06
C ILE A 103 -22.67 20.26 0.54
N VAL A 104 -23.30 19.63 1.53
CA VAL A 104 -24.51 20.16 2.17
C VAL A 104 -24.24 21.49 2.89
N GLN A 105 -23.12 21.61 3.60
CA GLN A 105 -22.72 22.84 4.28
C GLN A 105 -22.43 23.98 3.29
N ALA A 106 -21.74 23.68 2.19
CA ALA A 106 -21.43 24.64 1.14
C ALA A 106 -22.70 25.16 0.44
N LEU A 107 -23.72 24.31 0.29
CA LEU A 107 -25.03 24.71 -0.26
C LEU A 107 -25.86 25.53 0.72
N ALA A 108 -25.81 25.22 2.02
CA ALA A 108 -26.55 25.95 3.05
C ALA A 108 -25.96 27.34 3.38
N SER A 109 -24.69 27.55 3.04
CA SER A 109 -23.97 28.82 3.26
C SER A 109 -24.10 29.80 2.08
N LYS A 110 -24.87 29.45 1.04
CA LYS A 110 -25.29 30.34 -0.05
C LYS A 110 -26.68 30.90 0.23
#